data_AF-A0A497SUI6-F1
#
_entry.id   AF-A0A497SUI6-F1
#
_cell.length_a   1.000
_cell.length_b   1.000
_cell.length_c   1.000
_cell.angle_alpha   90.00
_cell.angle_beta   90.00
_cell.angle_gamma   90.00
#
_symmetry.space_group_name_H-M   'P 1'
#
loop_
_entity.id
_entity.type
_entity.pdbx_description
1 polymer ?
#
loop_
_entity_poly.entity_id
_entity_poly.type
_entity_poly.pdbx_seq_one_letter_code
_entity_poly.pdbx_strand_id
1 'polypeptide(L)' 'MKIREGLRNCIRVLKVARKPDREEFFEAAKITGLGIIVIGMIGFIIFLLFRIPTMVG' A
#
# COMPACT_ATOMS: atom_id res chain seq x y z
N MET A 1 3.77 -4.00 -35.29
CA MET A 1 3.50 -2.68 -34.66
C MET A 1 2.15 -2.70 -33.91
N LYS A 2 2.04 -3.37 -32.76
CA LYS A 2 0.78 -3.47 -31.96
C LYS A 2 0.73 -2.62 -30.68
N ILE A 3 1.85 -1.96 -30.32
CA ILE A 3 1.97 -1.20 -29.06
C ILE A 3 1.05 0.04 -29.06
N ARG A 4 0.84 0.67 -30.23
CA ARG A 4 -0.01 1.86 -30.37
C ARG A 4 -1.48 1.58 -30.08
N GLU A 5 -1.96 0.38 -30.40
CA GLU A 5 -3.33 -0.06 -30.07
C GLU A 5 -3.47 -0.39 -28.59
N GLY A 6 -2.49 -1.08 -28.00
CA GLY A 6 -2.48 -1.36 -26.56
C GLY A 6 -2.56 -0.08 -25.73
N LEU A 7 -1.70 0.91 -26.04
CA LEU A 7 -1.71 2.23 -25.39
C LEU A 7 -3.07 2.93 -25.53
N ARG A 8 -3.66 2.92 -26.73
CA ARG A 8 -4.94 3.56 -27.01
C ARG A 8 -6.09 2.90 -26.25
N ASN A 9 -6.04 1.59 -26.04
CA ASN A 9 -7.00 0.87 -25.21
C ASN A 9 -6.81 1.17 -23.71
N CYS A 10 -5.57 1.19 -23.20
CA CYS A 10 -5.27 1.57 -21.82
C CYS A 10 -5.77 2.98 -21.47
N ILE A 11 -5.59 3.94 -22.38
CA ILE A 11 -6.06 5.33 -22.20
C ILE A 11 -7.60 5.38 -22.08
N ARG A 12 -8.34 4.56 -22.83
CA ARG A 12 -9.80 4.50 -22.72
C ARG A 12 -10.24 3.96 -21.36
N VAL A 13 -9.57 2.91 -20.87
CA VAL A 13 -9.85 2.35 -19.54
C VAL A 13 -9.54 3.37 -18.44
N LEU A 14 -8.38 4.03 -18.51
CA LEU A 14 -8.00 5.09 -17.56
C LEU A 14 -8.97 6.27 -17.55
N LYS A 15 -9.60 6.60 -18.68
CA LYS A 15 -10.63 7.65 -18.75
C LYS A 15 -11.97 7.25 -18.14
N VAL A 16 -12.31 5.96 -18.18
CA VAL A 16 -13.54 5.42 -17.58
C VAL A 16 -13.37 5.17 -16.07
N ALA A 17 -12.13 4.94 -15.62
CA ALA A 17 -11.82 4.84 -14.20
C ALA A 17 -12.22 6.13 -13.47
N ARG A 18 -13.08 6.00 -12.46
CA ARG A 18 -13.49 7.13 -11.61
C ARG A 18 -12.30 7.52 -10.73
N LYS A 19 -11.87 8.77 -10.85
CA LYS A 19 -10.90 9.35 -9.92
C LYS A 19 -11.57 9.42 -8.54
N PRO A 20 -10.97 8.85 -7.47
CA PRO A 20 -11.56 8.91 -6.14
C PRO A 20 -11.64 10.36 -5.68
N ASP A 21 -12.66 10.69 -4.90
CA ASP A 21 -12.72 11.98 -4.23
C ASP A 21 -11.60 12.07 -3.17
N ARG A 22 -11.22 13.29 -2.79
CA ARG A 22 -10.22 13.48 -1.73
C ARG A 22 -10.70 12.89 -0.41
N GLU A 23 -11.99 12.98 -0.09
CA GLU A 23 -12.56 12.40 1.13
C GLU A 23 -12.45 10.87 1.13
N GLU A 24 -12.89 10.21 0.05
CA GLU A 24 -12.76 8.75 -0.12
C GLU A 24 -11.30 8.29 -0.02
N PHE A 25 -10.38 9.05 -0.62
CA PHE A 25 -8.95 8.76 -0.54
C PHE A 25 -8.43 8.86 0.90
N PHE A 26 -8.83 9.91 1.64
CA PHE A 26 -8.42 10.07 3.03
C PHE A 26 -9.01 9.01 3.95
N GLU A 27 -10.25 8.58 3.74
CA GLU A 27 -10.84 7.47 4.50
C GLU A 27 -10.07 6.17 4.26
N ALA A 28 -9.83 5.82 3.00
CA ALA A 28 -9.05 4.65 2.64
C ALA A 28 -7.63 4.71 3.23
N ALA A 29 -6.97 5.88 3.11
CA ALA A 29 -5.61 6.10 3.63
C ALA A 29 -5.54 6.01 5.16
N LYS A 30 -6.56 6.47 5.89
CA LYS A 30 -6.63 6.33 7.36
C LYS A 30 -6.69 4.86 7.77
N ILE A 31 -7.54 4.07 7.11
CA ILE A 31 -7.72 2.65 7.41
C ILE A 31 -6.45 1.87 7.08
N THR A 32 -5.87 2.09 5.89
CA THR A 32 -4.59 1.44 5.51
C THR A 32 -3.44 1.90 6.39
N GLY A 33 -3.37 3.19 6.72
CA GLY A 33 -2.36 3.74 7.63
C GLY A 33 -2.41 3.07 9.00
N LEU A 34 -3.61 2.88 9.56
CA LEU A 34 -3.79 2.15 10.82
C LEU A 34 -3.29 0.70 10.71
N GLY A 35 -3.61 0.02 9.61
CA GLY A 35 -3.14 -1.35 9.35
C GLY A 35 -1.61 -1.46 9.27
N ILE A 36 -0.96 -0.51 8.58
CA ILE A 36 0.51 -0.46 8.47
C ILE A 36 1.14 -0.27 9.85
N ILE A 37 0.60 0.62 10.69
CA ILE A 37 1.10 0.85 12.04
C ILE A 37 0.99 -0.42 12.89
N VAL A 38 -0.16 -1.11 12.85
CA VAL A 38 -0.38 -2.34 13.62
C VAL A 38 0.59 -3.44 13.18
N ILE A 39 0.71 -3.69 11.88
CA ILE A 39 1.62 -4.72 11.34
C ILE A 39 3.08 -4.36 11.66
N GLY A 40 3.45 -3.09 11.53
CA GLY A 40 4.78 -2.58 11.88
C GLY A 40 5.10 -2.76 13.36
N MET A 41 4.16 -2.49 14.26
CA MET A 41 4.34 -2.72 15.70
C MET A 41 4.50 -4.21 16.03
N ILE A 42 3.70 -5.08 15.43
CA ILE A 42 3.82 -6.53 15.64
C ILE A 42 5.20 -7.01 15.19
N GLY A 43 5.65 -6.62 14.00
CA GLY A 43 6.97 -6.95 13.49
C GLY A 43 8.09 -6.38 14.36
N PHE A 44 7.92 -5.16 14.87
CA PHE A 44 8.88 -4.51 15.77
C PHE A 44 9.00 -5.25 17.11
N ILE A 45 7.87 -5.67 17.71
CA ILE A 45 7.87 -6.45 18.95
C ILE A 45 8.57 -7.79 18.74
N ILE A 46 8.29 -8.49 17.65
CA ILE A 46 8.98 -9.76 17.31
C ILE A 46 10.48 -9.52 17.14
N PHE A 47 10.87 -8.45 16.45
CA PHE A 47 12.28 -8.09 16.31
C PHE A 47 12.94 -7.83 17.65
N LEU A 48 12.33 -7.03 18.53
CA LEU A 48 12.88 -6.75 19.86
C LEU A 48 13.04 -8.04 20.67
N LEU A 49 12.02 -8.89 20.72
CA LEU A 49 12.03 -10.13 21.49
C LEU A 49 13.03 -11.17 20.95
N PHE A 50 13.27 -11.21 19.64
CA PHE A 50 14.16 -12.21 19.05
C PHE A 50 15.60 -11.71 18.89
N ARG A 51 15.79 -10.43 18.52
CA ARG A 51 17.11 -9.85 18.21
C ARG A 51 17.87 -9.40 19.45
N ILE A 52 17.20 -8.83 20.44
CA ILE A 52 17.88 -8.28 21.63
C ILE A 52 18.50 -9.41 22.48
N PRO A 53 17.76 -10.46 22.90
CA PRO A 53 18.36 -11.50 23.73
C PRO A 53 19.42 -12.32 22.97
N THR A 54 19.32 -12.48 21.66
CA THR A 54 20.34 -13.19 20.84
C THR A 54 21.64 -12.41 20.65
N MET A 55 21.65 -11.09 20.88
CA MET A 55 22.87 -10.27 20.85
C MET A 55 23.52 -10.09 22.22
N VAL A 56 22.77 -10.32 23.29
CA VAL A 56 23.23 -10.15 24.69
C VAL A 56 23.77 -11.46 25.28
N GLY A 57 23.36 -12.61 24.73
CA GLY A 57 23.88 -13.93 25.07
C GLY A 57 25.16 -14.31 24.33
#